data_AF-A0A6C0DVF6-F1
#
_entry.id   AF-A0A6C0DVF6-F1
#
_cell.length_a   1.000
_cell.length_b   1.000
_cell.length_c   1.000
_cell.angle_alpha   90.00
_cell.angle_beta   90.00
_cell.angle_gamma   90.00
#
_symmetry.space_group_name_H-M   'P 1'
#
loop_
_entity.id
_entity.type
_entity.pdbx_description
1 polymer ?
#
loop_
_entity_poly.entity_id
_entity_poly.type
_entity_poly.pdbx_seq_one_letter_code
_entity_poly.pdbx_strand_id
1 'polypeptide(L)'
;MQTFQKVVLFAAIIILILVLVFIGYALHKARASVWPPLIGDCPDYWVDMSGNGAMCTNVKNLGTCKPSGSSKYLTMDFTQPAFSGGNGLCAKYTWANNCGVSWDGITYGVTNPCDASGNTLSSSSGTYCYSTPASVQSASTQLTGMALTS
;
A
#
# COMPACT_ATOMS: atom_id res chain seq x y z
N MET A 1 -16.35 36.20 54.28
CA MET A 1 -16.06 34.82 53.81
C MET A 1 -16.44 34.62 52.32
N GLN A 2 -16.20 35.60 51.43
CA GLN A 2 -16.49 35.48 49.99
C GLN A 2 -15.23 35.58 49.13
N THR A 3 -14.14 36.14 49.67
CA THR A 3 -12.91 36.43 48.92
C THR A 3 -12.11 35.15 48.62
N PHE A 4 -11.96 34.25 49.59
CA PHE A 4 -11.18 33.02 49.40
C PHE A 4 -11.77 32.10 48.32
N GLN A 5 -13.09 31.83 48.37
CA GLN A 5 -13.77 30.99 47.39
C GLN A 5 -13.76 31.60 45.98
N LYS A 6 -13.91 32.93 45.86
CA LYS A 6 -13.82 33.63 44.56
C LYS A 6 -12.43 33.57 43.94
N VAL A 7 -11.38 33.69 44.75
CA VAL A 7 -9.99 33.57 44.27
C VAL A 7 -9.70 32.16 43.79
N VAL A 8 -10.13 31.14 44.54
CA VAL A 8 -9.97 29.72 44.12
C VAL A 8 -10.73 29.43 42.83
N LEU A 9 -11.97 29.91 42.70
CA LEU A 9 -12.78 29.73 41.50
C LEU A 9 -12.13 30.38 40.27
N PHE A 10 -11.65 31.62 40.39
CA PHE A 10 -10.96 32.30 39.29
C PHE A 10 -9.64 31.63 38.92
N ALA A 11 -8.84 31.21 39.90
CA ALA A 11 -7.59 30.50 39.65
C ALA A 11 -7.83 29.16 38.92
N ALA A 12 -8.86 28.41 39.32
CA ALA A 12 -9.22 27.15 38.67
C ALA A 12 -9.63 27.34 37.20
N ILE A 13 -10.39 28.40 36.89
CA ILE A 13 -10.79 28.72 35.51
C ILE A 13 -9.57 29.07 34.65
N ILE A 14 -8.65 29.88 35.16
CA ILE A 14 -7.43 30.25 34.43
C ILE A 14 -6.57 29.02 34.14
N ILE A 15 -6.35 28.16 35.14
CA ILE A 15 -5.58 26.92 34.97
C ILE A 15 -6.26 25.99 33.95
N LEU A 16 -7.60 25.86 34.01
CA LEU A 16 -8.36 25.05 33.06
C LEU A 16 -8.16 25.53 31.62
N ILE A 17 -8.24 26.84 31.37
CA ILE A 17 -8.03 27.43 30.04
C ILE A 17 -6.61 27.13 29.54
N LEU A 18 -5.59 27.28 30.39
CA LEU A 18 -4.19 27.00 30.02
C LEU A 18 -3.99 25.53 29.62
N VAL A 19 -4.59 24.59 30.35
CA VAL A 19 -4.51 23.15 30.04
C VAL A 19 -5.19 22.83 28.71
N LEU A 20 -6.37 23.41 28.45
CA LEU A 20 -7.10 23.18 27.19
C LEU A 20 -6.34 23.73 25.98
N VAL A 21 -5.70 24.91 26.10
CA VAL A 21 -4.85 25.48 25.04
C VAL A 21 -3.64 24.59 24.78
N PHE A 22 -2.99 24.08 25.83
CA PHE A 22 -1.84 23.18 25.68
C PHE A 22 -2.21 21.88 24.96
N ILE A 23 -3.30 21.22 25.37
CA ILE A 23 -3.79 19.99 24.71
C ILE A 23 -4.18 20.28 23.26
N GLY A 24 -4.87 21.39 23.00
CA GLY A 24 -5.24 21.81 21.65
C GLY A 24 -4.03 22.02 20.75
N TYR A 25 -2.98 22.67 21.27
CA TYR A 25 -1.72 22.88 20.55
C TYR A 25 -0.98 21.56 20.28
N ALA A 26 -0.84 20.71 21.30
CA ALA A 26 -0.20 19.40 21.16
C ALA A 26 -0.92 18.54 20.12
N LEU A 27 -2.25 18.51 20.14
CA LEU A 27 -3.06 17.78 19.17
C LEU A 27 -2.96 18.38 17.77
N HIS A 28 -2.85 19.71 17.63
CA HIS A 28 -2.64 20.36 16.33
C HIS A 28 -1.29 20.01 15.72
N LYS A 29 -0.23 19.96 16.53
CA LYS A 29 1.12 19.52 16.11
C LYS A 29 1.16 18.04 15.74
N ALA A 30 0.37 17.20 16.40
CA ALA A 30 0.29 15.77 16.14
C ALA A 30 -0.43 15.41 14.81
N ARG A 31 -1.03 16.38 14.09
CA ARG A 31 -1.77 16.13 12.84
C ARG A 31 -0.88 15.94 11.60
N ALA A 32 0.44 15.98 11.75
CA ALA A 32 1.40 16.02 10.65
C ALA A 32 1.93 14.64 10.21
N SER A 33 1.16 13.56 10.41
CA SER A 33 1.46 12.26 9.82
C SER A 33 0.57 12.08 8.58
N VAL A 34 1.21 12.09 7.40
CA VAL A 34 0.61 11.66 6.13
C VAL A 34 -0.19 10.39 6.40
N TRP A 35 -1.49 10.45 6.13
CA TRP A 35 -2.38 9.32 6.33
C TRP A 35 -2.26 8.37 5.12
N PRO A 36 -2.27 7.04 5.33
CA PRO A 36 -2.31 6.34 6.61
C PRO A 36 -0.91 6.21 7.25
N PRO A 37 -0.82 6.25 8.60
CA PRO A 37 0.46 6.17 9.32
C PRO A 37 1.12 4.78 9.21
N LEU A 38 0.37 3.77 8.79
CA LEU A 38 0.85 2.42 8.53
C LEU A 38 0.10 1.87 7.30
N ILE A 39 0.84 1.40 6.31
CA ILE A 39 0.30 0.70 5.16
C ILE A 39 0.43 -0.80 5.44
N GLY A 40 -0.66 -1.55 5.31
CA GLY A 40 -0.63 -3.00 5.51
C GLY A 40 0.22 -3.71 4.46
N ASP A 41 0.87 -4.82 4.84
CA ASP A 41 1.71 -5.60 3.92
C ASP A 41 0.90 -6.37 2.87
N CYS A 42 -0.36 -6.67 3.17
CA CYS A 42 -1.32 -7.31 2.28
C CYS A 42 -2.52 -6.40 1.98
N PRO A 43 -3.28 -6.67 0.89
CA PRO A 43 -4.53 -5.98 0.60
C PRO A 43 -5.59 -6.16 1.69
N ASP A 44 -6.61 -5.31 1.68
CA ASP A 44 -7.63 -5.31 2.72
C ASP A 44 -8.41 -6.64 2.71
N TYR A 45 -8.65 -7.19 3.90
CA TYR A 45 -9.35 -8.46 4.10
C TYR A 45 -8.65 -9.70 3.52
N TRP A 46 -7.38 -9.57 3.09
CA TRP A 46 -6.54 -10.72 2.80
C TRP A 46 -5.88 -11.22 4.09
N VAL A 47 -5.54 -12.51 4.10
CA VAL A 47 -4.87 -13.15 5.24
C VAL A 47 -3.40 -13.32 4.90
N ASP A 48 -2.53 -12.80 5.76
CA ASP A 48 -1.10 -13.04 5.67
C ASP A 48 -0.76 -14.34 6.40
N MET A 49 -0.24 -15.34 5.68
CA MET A 49 0.20 -16.60 6.26
C MET A 49 1.67 -16.57 6.71
N SER A 50 2.46 -15.58 6.28
CA SER A 50 3.89 -15.47 6.61
C SER A 50 4.18 -14.36 7.63
N GLY A 51 3.29 -13.38 7.77
CA GLY A 51 3.39 -12.26 8.71
C GLY A 51 4.31 -11.12 8.24
N ASN A 52 4.66 -11.10 6.96
CA ASN A 52 5.52 -10.08 6.34
C ASN A 52 5.11 -9.73 4.89
N GLY A 53 3.91 -10.14 4.46
CA GLY A 53 3.43 -9.92 3.09
C GLY A 53 3.98 -10.86 2.02
N ALA A 54 4.79 -11.86 2.39
CA ALA A 54 5.30 -12.85 1.44
C ALA A 54 4.24 -13.87 1.01
N MET A 55 3.21 -14.09 1.84
CA MET A 55 2.12 -15.01 1.53
C MET A 55 0.76 -14.40 1.88
N CYS A 56 0.30 -13.47 1.03
CA CYS A 56 -1.03 -12.87 1.16
C CYS A 56 -2.05 -13.72 0.39
N THR A 57 -3.05 -14.27 1.08
CA THR A 57 -4.10 -15.11 0.48
C THR A 57 -5.47 -14.44 0.53
N ASN A 58 -6.15 -14.41 -0.62
CA ASN A 58 -7.50 -13.88 -0.80
C ASN A 58 -8.57 -14.92 -0.43
N VAL A 59 -8.75 -15.18 0.87
CA VAL A 59 -9.72 -16.16 1.37
C VAL A 59 -11.17 -15.81 1.04
N LYS A 60 -11.44 -14.54 0.70
CA LYS A 60 -12.77 -14.01 0.37
C LYS A 60 -13.05 -13.93 -1.14
N ASN A 61 -12.09 -14.30 -2.00
CA ASN A 61 -12.19 -14.19 -3.46
C ASN A 61 -12.63 -12.78 -3.92
N LEU A 62 -12.06 -11.74 -3.31
CA LEU A 62 -12.32 -10.35 -3.69
C LEU A 62 -11.66 -10.01 -5.03
N GLY A 63 -12.29 -9.10 -5.79
CA GLY A 63 -11.74 -8.61 -7.05
C GLY A 63 -11.94 -9.57 -8.23
N THR A 64 -11.21 -9.30 -9.31
CA THR A 64 -11.33 -9.99 -10.61
C THR A 64 -10.19 -10.98 -10.87
N CYS A 65 -9.04 -10.82 -10.20
CA CYS A 65 -7.90 -11.71 -10.32
C CYS A 65 -8.20 -13.07 -9.67
N LYS A 66 -8.00 -14.14 -10.45
CA LYS A 66 -8.23 -15.52 -10.02
C LYS A 66 -6.91 -16.22 -9.72
N PRO A 67 -6.90 -17.21 -8.81
CA PRO A 67 -5.73 -18.06 -8.60
C PRO A 67 -5.30 -18.72 -9.92
N SER A 68 -3.98 -18.81 -10.10
CA SER A 68 -3.38 -19.61 -11.15
C SER A 68 -3.29 -21.08 -10.71
N GLY A 69 -3.69 -22.00 -11.59
CA GLY A 69 -3.63 -23.44 -11.33
C GLY A 69 -4.76 -23.99 -10.46
N SER A 70 -4.45 -25.01 -9.66
CA SER A 70 -5.44 -25.76 -8.85
C SER A 70 -5.73 -25.15 -7.48
N SER A 71 -5.19 -23.97 -7.18
CA SER A 71 -5.36 -23.31 -5.88
C SER A 71 -6.78 -22.75 -5.73
N LYS A 72 -7.41 -22.98 -4.57
CA LYS A 72 -8.76 -22.48 -4.26
C LYS A 72 -8.82 -20.97 -4.10
N TYR A 73 -7.73 -20.36 -3.63
CA TYR A 73 -7.64 -18.92 -3.33
C TYR A 73 -6.41 -18.31 -4.01
N LEU A 74 -6.54 -17.07 -4.48
CA LEU A 74 -5.42 -16.31 -5.02
C LEU A 74 -4.42 -16.02 -3.90
N THR A 75 -3.14 -16.33 -4.13
CA THR A 75 -2.05 -16.03 -3.20
C THR A 75 -0.98 -15.24 -3.94
N MET A 76 -0.45 -14.20 -3.29
CA MET A 76 0.54 -13.30 -3.83
C MET A 76 1.67 -13.04 -2.83
N ASP A 77 2.86 -12.81 -3.36
CA ASP A 77 4.04 -12.38 -2.61
C ASP A 77 4.39 -10.93 -2.97
N PHE A 78 4.20 -10.03 -2.01
CA PHE A 78 4.50 -8.60 -2.17
C PHE A 78 5.86 -8.18 -1.61
N THR A 79 6.68 -9.15 -1.18
CA THR A 79 8.08 -8.93 -0.79
C THR A 79 9.02 -8.99 -1.98
N GLN A 80 8.53 -9.46 -3.13
CA GLN A 80 9.30 -9.53 -4.36
C GLN A 80 9.88 -8.15 -4.76
N PRO A 81 11.07 -8.10 -5.39
CA PRO A 81 11.69 -6.85 -5.85
C PRO A 81 10.79 -5.97 -6.72
N ALA A 82 9.83 -6.56 -7.43
CA ALA A 82 8.87 -5.83 -8.26
C ALA A 82 7.87 -4.97 -7.44
N PHE A 83 7.59 -5.37 -6.19
CA PHE A 83 6.65 -4.70 -5.29
C PHE A 83 7.37 -3.97 -4.13
N SER A 84 8.70 -3.99 -4.13
CA SER A 84 9.55 -3.29 -3.16
C SER A 84 10.44 -2.25 -3.85
N GLY A 85 11.11 -1.40 -3.07
CA GLY A 85 11.95 -0.32 -3.60
C GLY A 85 11.16 0.91 -4.09
N GLY A 86 11.82 1.81 -4.84
CA GLY A 86 11.30 3.14 -5.18
C GLY A 86 9.99 3.14 -5.98
N ASN A 87 9.75 2.13 -6.81
CA ASN A 87 8.51 1.98 -7.60
C ASN A 87 7.55 0.93 -7.01
N GLY A 88 7.88 0.32 -5.87
CA GLY A 88 7.10 -0.78 -5.31
C GLY A 88 5.65 -0.39 -4.97
N LEU A 89 5.45 0.83 -4.45
CA LEU A 89 4.11 1.35 -4.16
C LEU A 89 3.26 1.54 -5.42
N CYS A 90 3.85 2.03 -6.52
CA CYS A 90 3.16 2.17 -7.79
C CYS A 90 2.82 0.80 -8.41
N ALA A 91 3.72 -0.17 -8.31
CA ALA A 91 3.46 -1.54 -8.77
C ALA A 91 2.32 -2.20 -7.98
N LYS A 92 2.30 -2.04 -6.65
CA LYS A 92 1.21 -2.49 -5.79
C LYS A 92 -0.11 -1.80 -6.16
N TYR A 93 -0.10 -0.48 -6.36
CA TYR A 93 -1.27 0.29 -6.79
C TYR A 93 -1.84 -0.21 -8.12
N THR A 94 -0.98 -0.36 -9.12
CA THR A 94 -1.38 -0.79 -10.46
C THR A 94 -1.94 -2.21 -10.44
N TRP A 95 -1.25 -3.14 -9.76
CA TRP A 95 -1.73 -4.50 -9.60
C TRP A 95 -3.08 -4.56 -8.88
N ALA A 96 -3.24 -3.82 -7.78
CA ALA A 96 -4.46 -3.84 -6.98
C ALA A 96 -5.66 -3.28 -7.76
N ASN A 97 -5.48 -2.17 -8.48
CA ASN A 97 -6.52 -1.61 -9.36
C ASN A 97 -6.87 -2.57 -10.51
N ASN A 98 -5.87 -3.18 -11.15
CA ASN A 98 -6.11 -4.16 -12.21
C ASN A 98 -6.87 -5.39 -11.71
N CYS A 99 -6.59 -5.82 -10.49
CA CYS A 99 -7.27 -6.92 -9.82
C CYS A 99 -8.58 -6.52 -9.14
N GLY A 100 -8.96 -5.23 -9.14
CA GLY A 100 -10.16 -4.73 -8.47
C GLY A 100 -10.20 -5.04 -6.97
N VAL A 101 -9.04 -5.02 -6.30
CA VAL A 101 -8.92 -5.22 -4.84
C VAL A 101 -8.57 -3.93 -4.14
N SER A 102 -9.12 -3.75 -2.94
CA SER A 102 -8.85 -2.58 -2.13
C SER A 102 -7.62 -2.83 -1.24
N TRP A 103 -6.83 -1.79 -1.06
CA TRP A 103 -5.64 -1.78 -0.23
C TRP A 103 -5.47 -0.37 0.36
N ASP A 104 -5.65 -0.28 1.69
CA ASP A 104 -5.51 0.96 2.44
C ASP A 104 -4.10 1.57 2.29
N GLY A 105 -4.04 2.88 2.04
CA GLY A 105 -2.79 3.61 1.82
C GLY A 105 -2.06 3.30 0.52
N ILE A 106 -2.67 2.50 -0.36
CA ILE A 106 -2.18 2.23 -1.71
C ILE A 106 -3.24 2.66 -2.71
N THR A 107 -4.36 1.94 -2.78
CA THR A 107 -5.44 2.17 -3.78
C THR A 107 -6.37 3.32 -3.43
N TYR A 108 -6.51 3.64 -2.15
CA TYR A 108 -7.34 4.75 -1.67
C TYR A 108 -6.74 5.37 -0.42
N GLY A 109 -7.24 6.57 -0.10
CA GLY A 109 -6.80 7.35 1.06
C GLY A 109 -5.41 7.99 0.94
N VAL A 110 -4.74 7.82 -0.21
CA VAL A 110 -3.53 8.54 -0.62
C VAL A 110 -3.67 9.02 -2.06
N THR A 111 -2.87 10.02 -2.45
CA THR A 111 -2.69 10.37 -3.86
C THR A 111 -2.01 9.22 -4.60
N ASN A 112 -2.34 9.04 -5.89
CA ASN A 112 -1.76 8.00 -6.72
C ASN A 112 -0.20 7.97 -6.60
N PRO A 113 0.38 6.87 -6.07
CA PRO A 113 1.82 6.79 -5.83
C PRO A 113 2.65 6.74 -7.12
N CYS A 114 2.02 6.46 -8.26
CA CYS A 114 2.66 6.50 -9.57
C CYS A 114 2.92 7.93 -10.07
N ASP A 115 2.13 8.92 -9.63
CA ASP A 115 2.25 10.31 -10.11
C ASP A 115 3.36 11.09 -9.39
N ALA A 116 3.74 10.65 -8.18
CA ALA A 116 4.86 11.19 -7.41
C ALA A 116 6.22 10.55 -7.77
N SER A 117 6.19 9.42 -8.47
CA SER A 117 7.37 8.70 -8.92
C SER A 117 7.74 9.24 -10.30
N GLY A 118 8.74 10.12 -10.40
CA GLY A 118 9.22 10.67 -11.66
C GLY A 118 9.89 9.65 -12.58
N ASN A 119 9.20 8.58 -12.96
CA ASN A 119 9.67 7.60 -13.91
C ASN A 119 8.57 7.22 -14.88
N THR A 120 8.92 7.27 -16.16
CA THR A 120 8.02 7.12 -17.30
C THR A 120 7.22 5.84 -17.22
N LEU A 121 5.92 5.95 -17.54
CA LEU A 121 5.05 4.84 -17.87
C LEU A 121 5.74 3.98 -18.93
N SER A 122 6.37 2.87 -18.51
CA SER A 122 6.62 1.77 -19.42
C SER A 122 5.30 1.05 -19.59
N SER A 123 4.49 1.61 -20.50
CA SER A 123 3.35 0.95 -21.11
C SER A 123 3.85 -0.32 -21.79
N SER A 124 3.94 -1.40 -21.03
CA SER A 124 3.93 -2.75 -21.59
C SER A 124 2.49 -3.23 -21.52
N SER A 125 1.78 -2.99 -22.62
CA SER A 125 0.56 -3.69 -22.99
C SER A 125 0.79 -5.19 -22.80
N GLY A 126 0.07 -5.80 -21.86
CA GLY A 126 0.29 -7.21 -21.55
C GLY A 126 -0.72 -7.71 -20.53
N THR A 127 -1.82 -8.24 -21.06
CA THR A 127 -2.72 -9.18 -20.40
C THR A 127 -1.92 -10.22 -19.61
N TYR A 128 -2.53 -10.73 -18.54
CA TYR A 128 -2.16 -11.88 -17.70
C TYR A 128 -1.57 -11.57 -16.31
N CYS A 129 -2.38 -11.88 -15.30
CA CYS A 129 -2.09 -11.84 -13.88
C CYS A 129 -1.20 -13.03 -13.46
N TYR A 130 0.01 -13.15 -13.99
CA TYR A 130 0.99 -14.10 -13.47
C TYR A 130 2.21 -13.36 -12.93
N SER A 131 2.47 -13.56 -11.64
CA SER A 131 3.73 -13.26 -10.99
C SER A 131 4.79 -14.26 -11.49
N THR A 132 5.64 -13.84 -12.42
CA THR A 132 6.94 -14.48 -12.64
C THR A 132 8.03 -13.51 -12.18
N PRO A 133 8.95 -13.91 -11.30
CA PRO A 133 10.06 -13.07 -10.87
C PRO A 133 10.98 -12.73 -12.04
N ALA A 134 11.49 -11.50 -12.05
CA ALA A 134 12.37 -10.93 -13.06
C ALA A 134 13.79 -11.54 -13.01
N SER A 135 13.93 -12.83 -13.32
CA SER A 135 15.23 -13.48 -13.55
C SER A 135 15.22 -14.54 -14.66
N VAL A 136 14.23 -14.54 -15.57
CA VAL A 136 14.25 -15.38 -16.78
C VAL A 136 14.05 -14.51 -18.02
N GLN A 137 15.03 -13.65 -18.31
CA GLN A 137 15.21 -13.00 -19.61
C GLN A 137 16.62 -13.26 -20.13
N SER A 138 16.92 -14.53 -20.46
CA SER A 138 18.05 -14.88 -21.33
C SER A 138 18.14 -16.40 -21.57
N ALA A 139 17.28 -16.96 -22.43
CA ALA A 139 17.59 -18.13 -23.27
C ALA A 139 16.36 -18.59 -24.08
N SER A 140 16.08 -17.92 -25.18
CA SER A 140 15.45 -18.57 -26.34
C SER A 140 16.09 -17.99 -27.59
N THR A 141 17.28 -18.52 -27.87
CA THR A 141 18.08 -18.28 -29.05
C THR A 141 17.23 -18.49 -30.31
N GLN A 142 17.29 -17.48 -31.18
CA GLN A 142 16.86 -17.50 -32.57
C GLN A 142 17.26 -18.79 -33.27
N LEU A 143 16.30 -19.54 -33.83
CA LEU A 143 16.58 -20.54 -34.86
C LEU A 143 15.29 -20.93 -35.58
N THR A 144 14.96 -20.21 -36.65
CA THR A 144 14.40 -20.77 -37.90
C THR A 144 14.27 -19.62 -38.90
N GLY A 145 15.21 -19.52 -39.84
CA GLY A 145 15.13 -18.53 -40.90
C GLY A 145 16.44 -18.36 -41.67
N MET A 146 16.96 -19.43 -42.25
CA MET A 146 17.97 -19.31 -43.31
C MET A 146 17.80 -20.46 -44.30
N ALA A 147 17.12 -20.15 -45.39
CA ALA A 147 17.20 -20.88 -46.65
C ALA A 147 18.57 -20.62 -47.29
N LEU A 148 19.21 -21.64 -47.87
CA LEU A 148 20.14 -21.55 -49.00
C LEU A 148 20.38 -22.95 -49.60
N THR A 149 19.91 -23.11 -50.85
CA THR A 149 20.56 -23.74 -52.01
C THR A 149 21.32 -25.08 -51.85
N SER A 150 20.80 -26.11 -52.51
CA SER A 150 21.49 -26.88 -53.57
C SER A 150 20.46 -27.63 -54.41
#